data_AF-A0A0F7THW1-F1
#
_entry.id   AF-A0A0F7THW1-F1
#
_cell.length_a   1.000
_cell.length_b   1.000
_cell.length_c   1.000
_cell.angle_alpha   90.00
_cell.angle_beta   90.00
_cell.angle_gamma   90.00
#
_symmetry.space_group_name_H-M   'P 1'
#
loop_
_entity.id
_entity.type
_entity.pdbx_description
1 polymer ?
#
loop_
_entity_poly.entity_id
_entity_poly.type
_entity_poly.pdbx_seq_one_letter_code
_entity_poly.pdbx_strand_id
1 'polypeptide(L)'
;MWRKLRAAQGNSEPALEEDSLEPDAFTTEEFDDLDQPTPSTRKPSASAVGLPSDSQVPKDSGRDSTRRKRSKRASMELSRVSCDQLDPFQCYISSSPLPSGLVSNSNKYCLSVLWPGLMPKSSIGGVVHAGIEGWFSSSLGHPALHSAMLFGSYSHRRIMWLQKKQSEFSADDEKQMSICEADSIMRINRAIQSPSEAITDAIILCVLCMANNKNEPPLGPDFQESPFQSPLRSLQWLDVYGRLKPHPIHQAGLVQLVYLKGGLQTIKLPGLAGVISFSDVLAASRSLSQPLFPCISLQEGEFLTLNQIINFQHPMLNMDIDIVSELPITSEMQEIFSASRAYLALIDRYQDGVYVALEMLADFRNLVQWHIMSLLPGSKLGPNITNSYPLYEACRLALVIMGLGVIFPLPPQSAPLLELSQMLQAQLQSVEDIAQIYSSVSIKLMYWCLILGGIAAGESQERLWYGEELRRLAGPYGLPVWNEVKRDLKTILWLDRACDFGGRIFWEEALCLR
;
A
#
# COMPACT_ATOMS: atom_id res chain seq x y z
N MET A 1 -16.06 -7.18 -22.26
CA MET A 1 -15.79 -6.25 -21.14
C MET A 1 -14.70 -5.22 -21.51
N TRP A 2 -13.46 -5.63 -21.80
CA TRP A 2 -12.35 -4.72 -22.14
C TRP A 2 -12.49 -3.90 -23.43
N ARG A 3 -13.27 -4.36 -24.43
CA ARG A 3 -13.64 -3.54 -25.61
C ARG A 3 -14.64 -2.45 -25.26
N LYS A 4 -15.51 -2.66 -24.26
CA LYS A 4 -16.47 -1.65 -23.78
C LYS A 4 -15.75 -0.57 -22.95
N LEU A 5 -14.68 -0.92 -22.24
CA LEU A 5 -13.83 0.03 -21.50
C LEU A 5 -13.03 0.97 -22.42
N ARG A 6 -12.61 0.49 -23.60
CA ARG A 6 -11.94 1.33 -24.61
C ARG A 6 -12.88 2.38 -25.23
N ALA A 7 -14.19 2.11 -25.26
CA ALA A 7 -15.20 3.04 -25.76
C ALA A 7 -15.65 4.06 -24.69
N ALA A 8 -15.43 3.78 -23.40
CA ALA A 8 -15.80 4.67 -22.29
C ALA A 8 -14.73 5.71 -21.93
N GLN A 9 -13.51 5.61 -22.48
CA GLN A 9 -12.38 6.52 -22.22
C GLN A 9 -12.14 7.45 -23.42
N GLY A 10 -13.19 8.14 -23.85
CA GLY A 10 -13.23 8.97 -25.05
C GLY A 10 -11.95 9.77 -25.31
N ASN A 11 -11.32 9.47 -26.44
CA ASN A 11 -10.40 10.36 -27.14
C ASN A 11 -10.91 10.41 -28.59
N SER A 12 -11.78 11.38 -28.85
CA SER A 12 -12.22 11.74 -30.19
C SER A 12 -12.09 13.26 -30.31
N GLU A 13 -11.15 13.69 -31.15
CA GLU A 13 -11.03 15.08 -31.63
C GLU A 13 -12.34 15.55 -32.29
N PRO A 14 -12.61 16.87 -32.33
CA PRO A 14 -13.94 17.39 -32.57
C PRO A 14 -14.25 17.46 -34.07
N ALA A 15 -15.47 17.04 -34.43
CA ALA A 15 -16.12 17.47 -35.66
C ALA A 15 -17.60 17.75 -35.38
N LEU A 16 -17.91 19.05 -35.43
CA LEU A 16 -19.11 19.73 -35.95
C LEU A 16 -20.51 19.16 -35.64
N GLU A 17 -21.28 20.02 -34.97
CA GLU A 17 -22.72 20.31 -35.08
C GLU A 17 -23.64 19.27 -35.75
N GLU A 18 -24.67 18.81 -35.01
CA GLU A 18 -26.06 19.10 -35.37
C GLU A 18 -27.04 18.68 -34.25
N ASP A 19 -27.88 19.65 -33.91
CA ASP A 19 -29.25 19.65 -33.39
C ASP A 19 -29.95 18.39 -32.84
N SER A 20 -30.64 18.66 -31.72
CA SER A 20 -32.08 18.41 -31.47
C SER A 20 -32.49 17.47 -30.33
N LEU A 21 -33.24 18.11 -29.41
CA LEU A 21 -34.42 17.67 -28.67
C LEU A 21 -34.27 16.98 -27.30
N GLU A 22 -34.78 17.73 -26.33
CA GLU A 22 -35.09 17.44 -24.93
C GLU A 22 -36.33 16.53 -24.73
N PRO A 23 -36.67 16.14 -23.47
CA PRO A 23 -37.11 14.80 -23.12
C PRO A 23 -38.57 14.72 -22.64
N ASP A 24 -39.03 13.47 -22.44
CA ASP A 24 -40.19 13.09 -21.63
C ASP A 24 -40.05 11.57 -21.33
N ALA A 25 -40.54 10.95 -20.26
CA ALA A 25 -41.10 11.36 -18.98
C ALA A 25 -41.15 10.08 -18.10
N PHE A 26 -41.32 10.29 -16.80
CA PHE A 26 -41.60 9.29 -15.77
C PHE A 26 -42.75 8.32 -16.13
N THR A 27 -42.67 7.08 -15.61
CA THR A 27 -43.83 6.42 -14.97
C THR A 27 -43.41 5.25 -14.08
N THR A 28 -43.91 5.33 -12.85
CA THR A 28 -44.07 4.33 -11.79
C THR A 28 -44.97 3.16 -12.20
N GLU A 29 -44.75 1.97 -11.65
CA GLU A 29 -45.84 1.06 -11.25
C GLU A 29 -45.35 0.02 -10.21
N GLU A 30 -45.98 0.06 -9.03
CA GLU A 30 -46.03 -0.99 -8.01
C GLU A 30 -47.01 -2.09 -8.44
N PHE A 31 -46.80 -3.34 -7.99
CA PHE A 31 -47.91 -4.22 -7.58
C PHE A 31 -47.42 -5.31 -6.62
N ASP A 32 -48.25 -5.53 -5.61
CA ASP A 32 -48.09 -6.38 -4.42
C ASP A 32 -48.29 -7.90 -4.63
N ASP A 33 -47.77 -8.62 -3.63
CA ASP A 33 -48.43 -9.68 -2.85
C ASP A 33 -48.16 -11.20 -3.02
N LEU A 34 -47.84 -11.78 -1.85
CA LEU A 34 -48.17 -13.09 -1.26
C LEU A 34 -47.52 -14.39 -1.81
N ASP A 35 -46.65 -15.02 -1.00
CA ASP A 35 -47.04 -16.11 -0.07
C ASP A 35 -45.83 -16.73 0.67
N GLN A 36 -45.97 -16.97 1.97
CA GLN A 36 -45.14 -17.91 2.77
C GLN A 36 -45.95 -19.18 3.06
N PRO A 37 -45.31 -20.32 3.39
CA PRO A 37 -45.15 -20.64 4.82
C PRO A 37 -43.84 -21.38 5.20
N THR A 38 -43.46 -21.24 6.48
CA THR A 38 -42.39 -21.93 7.22
C THR A 38 -42.96 -23.12 8.05
N PRO A 39 -42.24 -23.72 9.03
CA PRO A 39 -41.15 -24.70 8.90
C PRO A 39 -41.46 -26.01 9.68
N SER A 40 -40.59 -27.04 9.58
CA SER A 40 -40.66 -28.18 10.50
C SER A 40 -39.29 -28.78 10.82
N THR A 41 -39.10 -29.02 12.11
CA THR A 41 -37.93 -29.50 12.84
C THR A 41 -37.99 -31.03 13.00
N ARG A 42 -36.83 -31.71 13.08
CA ARG A 42 -36.54 -32.80 14.06
C ARG A 42 -35.15 -33.46 13.87
N LYS A 43 -34.34 -33.39 14.95
CA LYS A 43 -33.43 -34.46 15.45
C LYS A 43 -34.29 -35.49 16.22
N PRO A 44 -33.84 -36.73 16.61
CA PRO A 44 -32.52 -37.16 17.11
C PRO A 44 -32.09 -38.54 16.50
N SER A 45 -31.05 -39.30 16.88
CA SER A 45 -30.41 -39.65 18.15
C SER A 45 -29.17 -40.54 17.88
N ALA A 46 -28.30 -40.66 18.87
CA ALA A 46 -27.07 -41.45 18.90
C ALA A 46 -27.31 -42.96 19.15
N SER A 47 -26.31 -43.80 18.80
CA SER A 47 -25.93 -45.02 19.53
C SER A 47 -24.57 -45.53 19.07
N ALA A 48 -23.90 -46.21 19.99
CA ALA A 48 -22.47 -46.47 20.04
C ALA A 48 -22.10 -47.93 19.72
N VAL A 49 -20.79 -48.20 19.83
CA VAL A 49 -20.11 -49.47 20.16
C VAL A 49 -19.66 -50.35 18.98
N GLY A 50 -18.36 -50.66 18.98
CA GLY A 50 -17.84 -51.90 18.39
C GLY A 50 -16.37 -51.87 17.94
N LEU A 51 -15.42 -51.98 18.87
CA LEU A 51 -14.11 -52.58 18.60
C LEU A 51 -14.29 -54.11 18.45
N PRO A 52 -13.41 -54.79 17.70
CA PRO A 52 -12.42 -55.61 18.41
C PRO A 52 -11.02 -55.58 17.79
N SER A 53 -10.11 -56.11 18.59
CA SER A 53 -8.66 -56.11 18.52
C SER A 53 -8.05 -57.28 17.74
N ASP A 54 -6.74 -57.15 17.58
CA ASP A 54 -5.70 -58.19 17.58
C ASP A 54 -5.35 -58.97 16.31
N SER A 55 -4.11 -58.67 15.88
CA SER A 55 -3.00 -59.61 15.71
C SER A 55 -2.94 -60.45 14.42
N GLN A 56 -1.85 -60.31 13.67
CA GLN A 56 -0.72 -61.24 13.69
C GLN A 56 0.24 -60.98 12.52
N VAL A 57 1.51 -60.79 12.88
CA VAL A 57 2.69 -60.93 12.01
C VAL A 57 3.05 -62.41 11.95
N PRO A 58 3.59 -62.90 10.81
CA PRO A 58 4.73 -63.81 10.91
C PRO A 58 5.91 -63.39 10.03
N LYS A 59 7.10 -63.50 10.63
CA LYS A 59 8.41 -63.63 9.97
C LYS A 59 8.74 -65.11 9.83
N ASP A 60 9.25 -65.55 8.68
CA ASP A 60 10.34 -66.54 8.51
C ASP A 60 10.59 -66.72 7.00
N SER A 61 11.76 -66.35 6.46
CA SER A 61 13.04 -67.09 6.37
C SER A 61 13.07 -68.18 5.28
N GLY A 62 14.11 -68.16 4.45
CA GLY A 62 14.35 -69.19 3.43
C GLY A 62 15.12 -68.69 2.20
N ARG A 63 16.45 -68.85 2.23
CA ARG A 63 17.33 -68.76 1.05
C ARG A 63 17.03 -69.94 0.11
N ASP A 64 16.93 -69.70 -1.19
CA ASP A 64 17.62 -70.58 -2.14
C ASP A 64 17.98 -69.89 -3.46
N SER A 65 19.07 -70.38 -4.02
CA SER A 65 19.84 -69.85 -5.12
C SER A 65 19.43 -70.46 -6.46
N THR A 66 19.13 -69.64 -7.48
CA THR A 66 19.34 -70.08 -8.87
C THR A 66 19.69 -68.89 -9.79
N ARG A 67 20.85 -69.04 -10.41
CA ARG A 67 21.49 -68.13 -11.36
C ARG A 67 20.82 -68.28 -12.72
N ARG A 68 20.12 -67.25 -13.22
CA ARG A 68 19.70 -67.18 -14.63
C ARG A 68 20.01 -65.79 -15.21
N LYS A 69 20.95 -65.76 -16.16
CA LYS A 69 21.32 -64.60 -16.97
C LYS A 69 20.14 -64.21 -17.88
N ARG A 70 19.68 -62.95 -17.85
CA ARG A 70 19.47 -62.11 -19.04
C ARG A 70 18.87 -60.73 -18.75
N SER A 71 19.31 -59.80 -19.60
CA SER A 71 18.75 -58.48 -19.94
C SER A 71 19.15 -57.30 -19.05
N LYS A 72 19.93 -56.39 -19.66
CA LYS A 72 20.23 -55.04 -19.17
C LYS A 72 18.90 -54.29 -18.99
N ARG A 73 18.44 -54.14 -17.76
CA ARG A 73 17.41 -53.18 -17.38
C ARG A 73 18.15 -51.90 -17.02
N ALA A 74 17.84 -50.80 -17.71
CA ALA A 74 18.35 -49.48 -17.38
C ALA A 74 18.11 -49.24 -15.88
N SER A 75 19.17 -48.93 -15.14
CA SER A 75 19.01 -48.43 -13.77
C SER A 75 18.26 -47.12 -13.88
N MET A 76 17.03 -47.11 -13.39
CA MET A 76 16.35 -45.89 -13.01
C MET A 76 17.19 -45.34 -11.86
N GLU A 77 18.09 -44.39 -12.16
CA GLU A 77 18.75 -43.61 -11.12
C GLU A 77 17.63 -42.89 -10.38
N LEU A 78 17.33 -43.32 -9.16
CA LEU A 78 16.63 -42.46 -8.21
C LEU A 78 17.53 -41.23 -8.04
N SER A 79 17.17 -40.15 -8.73
CA SER A 79 17.72 -38.84 -8.46
C SER A 79 17.55 -38.60 -6.97
N ARG A 80 18.67 -38.53 -6.25
CA ARG A 80 18.69 -38.12 -4.85
C ARG A 80 17.88 -36.83 -4.76
N VAL A 81 16.80 -36.87 -3.98
CA VAL A 81 16.05 -35.67 -3.60
C VAL A 81 17.08 -34.68 -3.06
N SER A 82 17.33 -33.62 -3.82
CA SER A 82 18.20 -32.55 -3.35
C SER A 82 17.52 -31.89 -2.16
N CYS A 83 18.25 -31.71 -1.07
CA CYS A 83 17.78 -30.97 0.11
C CYS A 83 17.45 -29.50 -0.21
N ASP A 84 17.74 -29.05 -1.44
CA ASP A 84 17.47 -27.70 -1.94
C ASP A 84 16.13 -27.57 -2.69
N GLN A 85 15.28 -28.60 -2.79
CA GLN A 85 13.96 -28.45 -3.40
C GLN A 85 12.88 -28.29 -2.32
N LEU A 86 12.18 -27.15 -2.34
CA LEU A 86 11.04 -26.88 -1.43
C LEU A 86 9.95 -27.95 -1.51
N ASP A 87 9.80 -28.53 -2.70
CA ASP A 87 8.89 -29.64 -2.96
C ASP A 87 9.67 -30.79 -3.62
N PRO A 88 10.08 -31.81 -2.85
CA PRO A 88 10.85 -32.94 -3.36
C PRO A 88 10.04 -33.87 -4.27
N PHE A 89 8.71 -33.70 -4.33
CA PHE A 89 7.81 -34.51 -5.14
C PHE A 89 7.33 -33.81 -6.41
N GLN A 90 7.75 -32.55 -6.62
CA GLN A 90 7.35 -31.74 -7.78
C GLN A 90 5.82 -31.71 -7.96
N CYS A 91 5.06 -31.61 -6.87
CA CYS A 91 3.62 -31.38 -6.88
C CYS A 91 3.22 -30.00 -7.44
N TYR A 92 4.18 -29.23 -7.97
CA TYR A 92 3.91 -28.06 -8.78
C TYR A 92 2.90 -28.38 -9.89
N ILE A 93 2.08 -27.38 -10.20
CA ILE A 93 1.15 -27.45 -11.32
C ILE A 93 1.94 -27.85 -12.56
N SER A 94 1.64 -29.03 -13.12
CA SER A 94 2.33 -29.61 -14.27
C SER A 94 2.33 -28.71 -15.51
N SER A 95 1.45 -27.71 -15.54
CA SER A 95 1.36 -26.67 -16.56
C SER A 95 2.12 -25.38 -16.22
N SER A 96 3.08 -25.38 -15.29
CA SER A 96 3.88 -24.18 -14.99
C SER A 96 4.64 -23.70 -16.22
N PRO A 97 4.75 -22.38 -16.45
CA PRO A 97 5.49 -21.85 -17.60
C PRO A 97 7.02 -21.94 -17.42
N LEU A 98 7.51 -22.28 -16.22
CA LEU A 98 8.93 -22.32 -15.88
C LEU A 98 9.38 -23.74 -15.44
N PRO A 99 10.67 -24.08 -15.63
CA PRO A 99 11.27 -25.28 -15.05
C PRO A 99 11.17 -25.33 -13.52
N SER A 100 11.05 -26.54 -12.95
CA SER A 100 10.85 -26.77 -11.51
C SER A 100 11.92 -26.13 -10.61
N GLY A 101 13.18 -26.10 -11.04
CA GLY A 101 14.26 -25.43 -10.30
C GLY A 101 14.03 -23.92 -10.13
N LEU A 102 13.57 -23.24 -11.19
CA LEU A 102 13.27 -21.81 -11.14
C LEU A 102 12.02 -21.52 -10.31
N VAL A 103 10.99 -22.36 -10.46
CA VAL A 103 9.79 -22.30 -9.61
C VAL A 103 10.17 -22.43 -8.13
N SER A 104 11.00 -23.42 -7.79
CA SER A 104 11.45 -23.64 -6.41
C SER A 104 12.19 -22.42 -5.87
N ASN A 105 13.08 -21.82 -6.67
CA ASN A 105 13.83 -20.61 -6.27
C ASN A 105 12.91 -19.41 -6.05
N SER A 106 11.95 -19.16 -6.95
CA SER A 106 10.97 -18.07 -6.78
C SER A 106 10.09 -18.28 -5.55
N ASN A 107 9.65 -19.51 -5.29
CA ASN A 107 8.85 -19.83 -4.11
C ASN A 107 9.65 -19.64 -2.81
N LYS A 108 10.92 -20.07 -2.77
CA LYS A 108 11.81 -19.79 -1.63
C LYS A 108 11.91 -18.31 -1.38
N TYR A 109 12.17 -17.53 -2.43
CA TYR A 109 12.25 -16.09 -2.34
C TYR A 109 10.97 -15.45 -1.80
N CYS A 110 9.80 -15.89 -2.28
CA CYS A 110 8.52 -15.38 -1.80
C CYS A 110 8.31 -15.65 -0.31
N LEU A 111 8.58 -16.88 0.13
CA LEU A 111 8.40 -17.34 1.51
C LEU A 111 9.42 -16.74 2.48
N SER A 112 10.65 -16.46 2.04
CA SER A 112 11.72 -15.99 2.93
C SER A 112 11.97 -14.48 2.88
N VAL A 113 11.55 -13.80 1.80
CA VAL A 113 11.82 -12.35 1.59
C VAL A 113 10.53 -11.60 1.31
N LEU A 114 9.87 -11.87 0.17
CA LEU A 114 8.81 -11.00 -0.35
C LEU A 114 7.62 -10.91 0.60
N TRP A 115 6.96 -12.02 0.90
CA TRP A 115 5.75 -12.00 1.71
C TRP A 115 6.00 -11.63 3.19
N PRO A 116 7.07 -12.10 3.86
CA PRO A 116 7.38 -11.65 5.22
C PRO A 116 7.65 -10.16 5.37
N GLY A 117 8.20 -9.50 4.34
CA GLY A 117 8.40 -8.05 4.37
C GLY A 117 7.14 -7.26 4.02
N LEU A 118 6.24 -7.81 3.18
CA LEU A 118 4.96 -7.21 2.81
C LEU A 118 3.92 -7.33 3.94
N MET A 119 3.92 -8.48 4.62
CA MET A 119 3.06 -8.83 5.75
C MET A 119 3.95 -9.17 6.96
N PRO A 120 4.38 -8.15 7.74
CA PRO A 120 5.23 -8.36 8.89
C PRO A 120 4.63 -9.36 9.89
N LYS A 121 5.50 -10.11 10.57
CA LYS A 121 5.10 -11.13 11.55
C LYS A 121 4.38 -10.49 12.73
N SER A 122 3.47 -11.24 13.37
CA SER A 122 2.86 -10.80 14.62
C SER A 122 3.89 -10.80 15.75
N SER A 123 3.90 -9.72 16.51
CA SER A 123 4.60 -9.55 17.78
C SER A 123 4.12 -10.52 18.84
N ILE A 124 2.85 -10.94 18.76
CA ILE A 124 2.27 -11.95 19.65
C ILE A 124 2.71 -13.33 19.17
N GLY A 125 3.68 -13.91 19.87
CA GLY A 125 4.17 -15.28 19.63
C GLY A 125 5.11 -15.43 18.43
N GLY A 126 5.48 -14.34 17.74
CA GLY A 126 6.40 -14.38 16.59
C GLY A 126 5.85 -15.15 15.38
N VAL A 127 4.53 -15.33 15.34
CA VAL A 127 3.85 -16.19 14.37
C VAL A 127 3.92 -15.55 12.98
N VAL A 128 4.25 -16.36 11.97
CA VAL A 128 4.23 -15.97 10.57
C VAL A 128 2.80 -15.59 10.18
N HIS A 129 2.64 -14.47 9.47
CA HIS A 129 1.32 -14.00 9.06
C HIS A 129 0.57 -15.08 8.25
N ALA A 130 -0.69 -15.37 8.60
CA ALA A 130 -1.47 -16.46 8.01
C ALA A 130 -1.62 -16.34 6.47
N GLY A 131 -1.57 -15.09 5.96
CA GLY A 131 -1.55 -14.82 4.51
C GLY A 131 -0.38 -15.46 3.78
N ILE A 132 0.78 -15.65 4.42
CA ILE A 132 1.97 -16.25 3.77
C ILE A 132 1.69 -17.70 3.38
N GLU A 133 1.18 -18.49 4.33
CA GLU A 133 0.82 -19.89 4.09
C GLU A 133 -0.42 -20.00 3.21
N GLY A 134 -1.42 -19.14 3.42
CA GLY A 134 -2.65 -19.12 2.64
C GLY A 134 -2.40 -18.81 1.16
N TRP A 135 -1.56 -17.81 0.86
CA TRP A 135 -1.23 -17.43 -0.52
C TRP A 135 -0.40 -18.51 -1.20
N PHE A 136 0.58 -19.09 -0.49
CA PHE A 136 1.37 -20.20 -1.02
C PHE A 136 0.49 -21.40 -1.37
N SER A 137 -0.34 -21.85 -0.41
CA SER A 137 -1.24 -22.99 -0.59
C SER A 137 -2.23 -22.77 -1.73
N SER A 138 -2.80 -21.57 -1.82
CA SER A 138 -3.69 -21.18 -2.92
C SER A 138 -2.98 -21.20 -4.27
N SER A 139 -1.72 -20.75 -4.33
CA SER A 139 -0.94 -20.76 -5.57
C SER A 139 -0.64 -22.17 -6.10
N LEU A 140 -0.48 -23.17 -5.22
CA LEU A 140 -0.24 -24.57 -5.63
C LEU A 140 -1.46 -25.18 -6.33
N GLY A 141 -2.67 -24.74 -5.99
CA GLY A 141 -3.92 -25.25 -6.57
C GLY A 141 -4.45 -24.45 -7.75
N HIS A 142 -3.93 -23.24 -8.02
CA HIS A 142 -4.53 -22.31 -8.97
C HIS A 142 -3.53 -21.85 -10.05
N PRO A 143 -3.62 -22.36 -11.30
CA PRO A 143 -2.61 -22.11 -12.32
C PRO A 143 -2.37 -20.64 -12.68
N ALA A 144 -3.42 -19.81 -12.69
CA ALA A 144 -3.23 -18.38 -12.94
C ALA A 144 -2.48 -17.68 -11.79
N LEU A 145 -2.71 -18.13 -10.56
CA LEU A 145 -2.13 -17.53 -9.36
C LEU A 145 -0.68 -17.94 -9.21
N HIS A 146 -0.38 -19.20 -9.51
CA HIS A 146 0.99 -19.70 -9.63
C HIS A 146 1.83 -18.79 -10.54
N SER A 147 1.38 -18.56 -11.77
CA SER A 147 2.12 -17.73 -12.73
C SER A 147 2.21 -16.27 -12.29
N ALA A 148 1.14 -15.72 -11.71
CA ALA A 148 1.13 -14.34 -11.21
C ALA A 148 2.10 -14.15 -10.03
N MET A 149 2.23 -15.15 -9.16
CA MET A 149 3.18 -15.14 -8.04
C MET A 149 4.63 -15.27 -8.51
N LEU A 150 4.90 -16.11 -9.53
CA LEU A 150 6.22 -16.16 -10.15
C LEU A 150 6.57 -14.79 -10.75
N PHE A 151 5.65 -14.19 -11.49
CA PHE A 151 5.83 -12.84 -12.04
C PHE A 151 6.12 -11.81 -10.94
N GLY A 152 5.32 -11.80 -9.86
CA GLY A 152 5.52 -10.91 -8.71
C GLY A 152 6.90 -11.09 -8.05
N SER A 153 7.38 -12.33 -7.91
CA SER A 153 8.72 -12.64 -7.40
C SER A 153 9.82 -12.01 -8.26
N TYR A 154 9.76 -12.20 -9.58
CA TYR A 154 10.75 -11.61 -10.49
C TYR A 154 10.67 -10.09 -10.52
N SER A 155 9.47 -9.51 -10.56
CA SER A 155 9.29 -8.05 -10.53
C SER A 155 9.92 -7.42 -9.28
N HIS A 156 9.69 -8.02 -8.11
CA HIS A 156 10.28 -7.58 -6.86
C HIS A 156 11.81 -7.71 -6.85
N ARG A 157 12.35 -8.87 -7.29
CA ARG A 157 13.81 -9.09 -7.41
C ARG A 157 14.47 -8.06 -8.33
N ARG A 158 13.82 -7.70 -9.44
CA ARG A 158 14.32 -6.68 -10.38
C ARG A 158 14.52 -5.33 -9.68
N ILE A 159 13.55 -4.88 -8.90
CA ILE A 159 13.67 -3.61 -8.15
C ILE A 159 14.73 -3.70 -7.04
N MET A 160 14.79 -4.82 -6.32
CA MET A 160 15.84 -5.03 -5.30
C MET A 160 17.25 -4.97 -5.90
N TRP A 161 17.44 -5.50 -7.11
CA TRP A 161 18.69 -5.38 -7.86
C TRP A 161 18.99 -3.93 -8.26
N LEU A 162 18.00 -3.19 -8.79
CA LEU A 162 18.17 -1.78 -9.18
C LEU A 162 18.53 -0.87 -7.99
N GLN A 163 18.03 -1.20 -6.81
CA GLN A 163 18.38 -0.53 -5.55
C GLN A 163 19.72 -0.98 -4.96
N LYS A 164 20.46 -1.87 -5.64
CA LYS A 164 21.71 -2.47 -5.17
C LYS A 164 21.57 -3.18 -3.81
N LYS A 165 20.37 -3.66 -3.48
CA LYS A 165 20.07 -4.37 -2.23
C LYS A 165 20.25 -5.88 -2.34
N GLN A 166 20.26 -6.42 -3.56
CA GLN A 166 20.48 -7.85 -3.83
C GLN A 166 21.36 -8.05 -5.06
N SER A 167 21.76 -9.32 -5.26
CA SER A 167 22.58 -9.82 -6.37
C SER A 167 21.99 -9.50 -7.75
N GLU A 168 22.80 -9.73 -8.79
CA GLU A 168 22.51 -9.46 -10.19
C GLU A 168 21.14 -9.98 -10.67
N PHE A 169 20.45 -9.18 -11.48
CA PHE A 169 19.25 -9.58 -12.24
C PHE A 169 19.64 -9.71 -13.71
N SER A 170 19.62 -10.93 -14.22
CA SER A 170 20.17 -11.25 -15.55
C SER A 170 19.14 -11.02 -16.67
N ALA A 171 19.62 -10.98 -17.92
CA ALA A 171 18.74 -11.00 -19.10
C ALA A 171 17.85 -12.26 -19.14
N ASP A 172 18.33 -13.38 -18.59
CA ASP A 172 17.53 -14.59 -18.45
C ASP A 172 16.40 -14.40 -17.42
N ASP A 173 16.66 -13.75 -16.28
CA ASP A 173 15.60 -13.42 -15.31
C ASP A 173 14.51 -12.53 -15.92
N GLU A 174 14.90 -11.55 -16.76
CA GLU A 174 13.96 -10.68 -17.47
C GLU A 174 13.10 -11.44 -18.48
N LYS A 175 13.69 -12.41 -19.19
CA LYS A 175 12.97 -13.31 -20.07
C LYS A 175 11.97 -14.18 -19.28
N GLN A 176 12.38 -14.75 -18.15
CA GLN A 176 11.48 -15.57 -17.32
C GLN A 176 10.34 -14.75 -16.72
N MET A 177 10.62 -13.52 -16.28
CA MET A 177 9.60 -12.57 -15.82
C MET A 177 8.53 -12.33 -16.89
N SER A 178 8.96 -12.04 -18.12
CA SER A 178 8.06 -11.80 -19.26
C SER A 178 7.22 -13.02 -19.63
N ILE A 179 7.79 -14.23 -19.54
CA ILE A 179 7.06 -15.49 -19.74
C ILE A 179 5.96 -15.66 -18.69
N CYS A 180 6.28 -15.41 -17.41
CA CYS A 180 5.31 -15.52 -16.32
C CYS A 180 4.19 -14.49 -16.45
N GLU A 181 4.51 -13.26 -16.86
CA GLU A 181 3.53 -12.20 -17.11
C GLU A 181 2.53 -12.62 -18.20
N ALA A 182 3.03 -13.07 -19.36
CA ALA A 182 2.20 -13.49 -20.48
C ALA A 182 1.30 -14.68 -20.13
N ASP A 183 1.84 -15.70 -19.45
CA ASP A 183 1.06 -16.86 -19.02
C ASP A 183 0.00 -16.47 -17.97
N SER A 184 0.31 -15.54 -17.06
CA SER A 184 -0.66 -14.99 -16.10
C SER A 184 -1.81 -14.29 -16.79
N ILE A 185 -1.52 -13.37 -17.72
CA ILE A 185 -2.54 -12.63 -18.49
C ILE A 185 -3.44 -13.60 -19.26
N MET A 186 -2.85 -14.59 -19.93
CA MET A 186 -3.61 -15.61 -20.66
C MET A 186 -4.59 -16.35 -19.74
N ARG A 187 -4.12 -16.81 -18.57
CA ARG A 187 -4.94 -17.60 -17.64
C ARG A 187 -6.00 -16.76 -16.94
N ILE A 188 -5.66 -15.53 -16.52
CA ILE A 188 -6.63 -14.57 -15.97
C ILE A 188 -7.73 -14.31 -17.02
N ASN A 189 -7.37 -14.02 -18.27
CA ASN A 189 -8.34 -13.76 -19.34
C ASN A 189 -9.30 -14.93 -19.61
N ARG A 190 -8.85 -16.17 -19.36
CA ARG A 190 -9.68 -17.36 -19.42
C ARG A 190 -10.60 -17.47 -18.21
N ALA A 191 -10.06 -17.30 -17.00
CA ALA A 191 -10.83 -17.39 -15.75
C ALA A 191 -11.94 -16.34 -15.67
N ILE A 192 -11.68 -15.11 -16.11
CA ILE A 192 -12.67 -14.02 -16.09
C ILE A 192 -13.82 -14.21 -17.09
N GLN A 193 -13.78 -15.22 -17.98
CA GLN A 193 -14.93 -15.56 -18.82
C GLN A 193 -16.06 -16.21 -18.01
N SER A 194 -15.73 -16.82 -16.86
CA SER A 194 -16.69 -17.38 -15.92
C SER A 194 -16.94 -16.39 -14.77
N PRO A 195 -18.15 -15.85 -14.60
CA PRO A 195 -18.42 -14.86 -13.56
C PRO A 195 -18.12 -15.34 -12.14
N SER A 196 -18.39 -16.61 -11.82
CA SER A 196 -18.12 -17.18 -10.50
C SER A 196 -16.63 -17.36 -10.22
N GLU A 197 -15.83 -17.67 -11.24
CA GLU A 197 -14.38 -17.81 -11.14
C GLU A 197 -13.69 -16.45 -11.05
N ALA A 198 -14.20 -15.46 -11.80
CA ALA A 198 -13.64 -14.10 -11.90
C ALA A 198 -13.52 -13.40 -10.53
N ILE A 199 -14.46 -13.63 -9.63
CA ILE A 199 -14.54 -12.97 -8.31
C ILE A 199 -13.93 -13.82 -7.17
N THR A 200 -13.26 -14.92 -7.50
CA THR A 200 -12.51 -15.70 -6.51
C THR A 200 -11.32 -14.89 -5.99
N ASP A 201 -10.97 -15.12 -4.72
CA ASP A 201 -9.83 -14.44 -4.08
C ASP A 201 -8.52 -14.71 -4.80
N ALA A 202 -8.38 -15.92 -5.37
CA ALA A 202 -7.23 -16.28 -6.18
C ALA A 202 -7.09 -15.38 -7.41
N ILE A 203 -8.17 -15.13 -8.15
CA ILE A 203 -8.14 -14.24 -9.32
C ILE A 203 -7.94 -12.78 -8.93
N ILE A 204 -8.56 -12.32 -7.84
CA ILE A 204 -8.33 -10.96 -7.32
C ILE A 204 -6.86 -10.75 -6.97
N LEU A 205 -6.24 -11.73 -6.28
CA LEU A 205 -4.81 -11.70 -5.97
C LEU A 205 -3.95 -11.76 -7.25
N CYS A 206 -4.33 -12.55 -8.26
CA CYS A 206 -3.65 -12.51 -9.56
C CYS A 206 -3.64 -11.09 -10.14
N VAL A 207 -4.82 -10.45 -10.20
CA VAL A 207 -4.95 -9.10 -10.76
C VAL A 207 -4.19 -8.07 -9.92
N LEU A 208 -4.16 -8.20 -8.59
CA LEU A 208 -3.33 -7.39 -7.71
C LEU A 208 -1.84 -7.49 -8.05
N CYS A 209 -1.32 -8.71 -8.25
CA CYS A 209 0.08 -8.93 -8.67
C CYS A 209 0.40 -8.24 -10.01
N MET A 210 -0.59 -8.10 -10.90
CA MET A 210 -0.42 -7.46 -12.20
C MET A 210 -0.66 -5.94 -12.17
N ALA A 211 -1.55 -5.46 -11.28
CA ALA A 211 -2.06 -4.09 -11.27
C ALA A 211 -0.99 -3.03 -11.01
N ASN A 212 0.02 -3.37 -10.22
CA ASN A 212 1.11 -2.45 -9.87
C ASN A 212 2.41 -2.75 -10.60
N ASN A 213 2.44 -3.68 -11.56
CA ASN A 213 3.67 -4.23 -12.13
C ASN A 213 3.64 -4.15 -13.67
N LYS A 214 3.60 -2.96 -14.25
CA LYS A 214 3.82 -2.84 -15.70
C LYS A 214 5.25 -3.27 -16.01
N ASN A 215 5.43 -4.23 -16.91
CA ASN A 215 6.74 -4.69 -17.34
C ASN A 215 7.42 -3.70 -18.30
N GLU A 216 7.70 -2.52 -17.77
CA GLU A 216 8.56 -1.52 -18.38
C GLU A 216 9.86 -1.43 -17.59
N PRO A 217 10.93 -0.90 -18.21
CA PRO A 217 12.10 -0.50 -17.48
C PRO A 217 11.67 0.41 -16.31
N PRO A 218 12.25 0.20 -15.12
CA PRO A 218 12.03 1.09 -13.98
C PRO A 218 12.35 2.53 -14.37
N LEU A 219 11.80 3.49 -13.62
CA LEU A 219 12.35 4.85 -13.63
C LEU A 219 13.86 4.72 -13.32
N GLY A 220 14.71 5.35 -14.12
CA GLY A 220 16.16 5.10 -14.21
C GLY A 220 16.93 5.21 -12.88
N PRO A 221 18.28 5.10 -12.91
CA PRO A 221 19.08 5.06 -11.69
C PRO A 221 18.82 6.26 -10.75
N ASP A 222 18.94 5.99 -9.44
CA ASP A 222 18.77 6.95 -8.34
C ASP A 222 19.77 8.11 -8.47
N PHE A 223 19.34 9.22 -9.07
CA PHE A 223 20.08 10.50 -9.02
C PHE A 223 19.45 11.51 -8.07
N GLN A 224 18.18 11.32 -7.69
CA GLN A 224 17.47 12.25 -6.83
C GLN A 224 17.19 11.58 -5.49
N GLU A 225 17.86 12.07 -4.44
CA GLU A 225 17.55 11.69 -3.07
C GLU A 225 16.28 12.41 -2.61
N SER A 226 15.51 11.78 -1.73
CA SER A 226 14.38 12.46 -1.09
C SER A 226 14.93 13.59 -0.21
N PRO A 227 14.33 14.80 -0.24
CA PRO A 227 14.71 15.86 0.68
C PRO A 227 14.34 15.54 2.14
N PHE A 228 13.55 14.48 2.36
CA PHE A 228 13.20 13.93 3.67
C PHE A 228 13.98 12.64 3.98
N GLN A 229 14.61 12.58 5.15
CA GLN A 229 15.38 11.43 5.65
C GLN A 229 14.53 10.45 6.46
N SER A 230 13.31 10.16 5.99
CA SER A 230 12.39 9.32 6.77
C SER A 230 12.93 7.92 7.05
N PRO A 231 12.80 7.40 8.29
CA PRO A 231 13.08 6.00 8.61
C PRO A 231 12.01 5.06 8.03
N LEU A 232 12.20 3.74 8.17
CA LEU A 232 11.21 2.73 7.79
C LEU A 232 10.74 2.78 6.31
N ARG A 233 11.56 3.32 5.40
CA ARG A 233 11.25 3.43 3.95
C ARG A 233 10.89 2.09 3.29
N SER A 234 11.45 0.99 3.81
CA SER A 234 11.19 -0.37 3.29
C SER A 234 10.07 -1.12 4.04
N LEU A 235 9.37 -0.49 5.00
CA LEU A 235 8.26 -1.13 5.70
C LEU A 235 7.15 -1.46 4.69
N GLN A 236 6.74 -2.73 4.64
CA GLN A 236 5.87 -3.29 3.60
C GLN A 236 6.41 -3.14 2.17
N TRP A 237 7.74 -3.07 2.01
CA TRP A 237 8.39 -2.84 0.73
C TRP A 237 7.90 -1.59 0.00
N LEU A 238 7.53 -0.54 0.75
CA LEU A 238 7.01 0.70 0.17
C LEU A 238 8.00 1.32 -0.84
N ASP A 239 9.29 1.26 -0.54
CA ASP A 239 10.35 1.72 -1.45
C ASP A 239 10.54 0.86 -2.71
N VAL A 240 10.03 -0.37 -2.73
CA VAL A 240 9.98 -1.25 -3.90
C VAL A 240 8.70 -1.02 -4.68
N TYR A 241 7.54 -1.19 -4.05
CA TYR A 241 6.23 -1.04 -4.69
C TYR A 241 5.96 0.39 -5.17
N GLY A 242 6.50 1.39 -4.48
CA GLY A 242 6.43 2.78 -4.91
C GLY A 242 7.16 3.05 -6.23
N ARG A 243 8.15 2.24 -6.62
CA ARG A 243 8.88 2.38 -7.89
C ARG A 243 8.27 1.62 -9.05
N LEU A 244 7.35 0.71 -8.76
CA LEU A 244 6.70 -0.09 -9.77
C LEU A 244 5.62 0.75 -10.47
N LYS A 245 5.61 0.66 -11.81
CA LYS A 245 4.67 1.42 -12.63
C LYS A 245 3.29 0.75 -12.61
N PRO A 246 2.22 1.49 -12.27
CA PRO A 246 0.88 0.94 -12.28
C PRO A 246 0.41 0.66 -13.71
N HIS A 247 -0.31 -0.44 -13.90
CA HIS A 247 -0.95 -0.77 -15.16
C HIS A 247 -2.44 -0.36 -15.10
N PRO A 248 -2.87 0.72 -15.80
CA PRO A 248 -4.19 1.33 -15.58
C PRO A 248 -5.36 0.37 -15.83
N ILE A 249 -5.25 -0.49 -16.84
CA ILE A 249 -6.27 -1.52 -17.16
C ILE A 249 -6.41 -2.52 -16.01
N HIS A 250 -5.31 -2.97 -15.41
CA HIS A 250 -5.32 -3.96 -14.33
C HIS A 250 -5.73 -3.33 -12.99
N GLN A 251 -5.40 -2.05 -12.76
CA GLN A 251 -5.93 -1.26 -11.64
C GLN A 251 -7.45 -1.14 -11.70
N ALA A 252 -7.99 -0.68 -12.83
CA ALA A 252 -9.44 -0.60 -13.03
C ALA A 252 -10.11 -1.97 -12.89
N GLY A 253 -9.46 -3.03 -13.41
CA GLY A 253 -9.91 -4.41 -13.25
C GLY A 253 -9.96 -4.87 -11.79
N LEU A 254 -8.90 -4.61 -11.01
CA LEU A 254 -8.84 -4.96 -9.59
C LEU A 254 -9.99 -4.30 -8.83
N VAL A 255 -10.18 -2.99 -9.05
CA VAL A 255 -11.24 -2.21 -8.42
C VAL A 255 -12.61 -2.81 -8.72
N GLN A 256 -12.87 -3.09 -10.00
CA GLN A 256 -14.14 -3.68 -10.43
C GLN A 256 -14.38 -5.07 -9.82
N LEU A 257 -13.36 -5.92 -9.75
CA LEU A 257 -13.50 -7.27 -9.18
C LEU A 257 -13.81 -7.23 -7.69
N VAL A 258 -13.19 -6.33 -6.94
CA VAL A 258 -13.49 -6.14 -5.51
C VAL A 258 -14.94 -5.68 -5.32
N TYR A 259 -15.41 -4.71 -6.12
CA TYR A 259 -16.80 -4.27 -6.06
C TYR A 259 -17.78 -5.38 -6.43
N LEU A 260 -17.51 -6.17 -7.48
CA LEU A 260 -18.35 -7.31 -7.88
C LEU A 260 -18.38 -8.41 -6.81
N LYS A 261 -17.31 -8.56 -6.02
CA LYS A 261 -17.27 -9.47 -4.87
C LYS A 261 -18.07 -8.93 -3.67
N GLY A 262 -18.46 -7.66 -3.67
CA GLY A 262 -19.18 -6.99 -2.59
C GLY A 262 -18.30 -6.20 -1.61
N GLY A 263 -17.05 -5.91 -1.97
CA GLY A 263 -16.12 -5.11 -1.15
C GLY A 263 -15.02 -5.92 -0.46
N LEU A 264 -14.07 -5.24 0.20
CA LEU A 264 -12.90 -5.89 0.81
C LEU A 264 -13.26 -6.85 1.94
N GLN A 265 -14.33 -6.57 2.69
CA GLN A 265 -14.81 -7.38 3.81
C GLN A 265 -15.33 -8.77 3.40
N THR A 266 -15.60 -8.99 2.11
CA THR A 266 -16.04 -10.30 1.60
C THR A 266 -14.87 -11.21 1.20
N ILE A 267 -13.65 -10.67 1.13
CA ILE A 267 -12.43 -11.44 0.89
C ILE A 267 -12.14 -12.33 2.10
N LYS A 268 -11.81 -13.60 1.82
CA LYS A 268 -11.57 -14.65 2.82
C LYS A 268 -10.13 -15.15 2.84
N LEU A 269 -9.37 -14.91 1.78
CA LEU A 269 -7.95 -15.25 1.72
C LEU A 269 -7.16 -14.33 2.67
N PRO A 270 -6.49 -14.87 3.68
CA PRO A 270 -5.82 -14.06 4.69
C PRO A 270 -4.82 -13.05 4.13
N GLY A 271 -4.82 -11.84 4.69
CA GLY A 271 -3.96 -10.73 4.27
C GLY A 271 -4.30 -10.08 2.93
N LEU A 272 -5.12 -10.69 2.07
CA LEU A 272 -5.42 -10.12 0.74
C LEU A 272 -6.15 -8.77 0.85
N ALA A 273 -7.16 -8.66 1.72
CA ALA A 273 -7.90 -7.41 1.92
C ALA A 273 -6.99 -6.27 2.40
N GLY A 274 -6.14 -6.54 3.41
CA GLY A 274 -5.19 -5.55 3.94
C GLY A 274 -4.14 -5.13 2.90
N VAL A 275 -3.63 -6.05 2.08
CA VAL A 275 -2.68 -5.70 1.01
C VAL A 275 -3.35 -4.91 -0.12
N ILE A 276 -4.62 -5.19 -0.47
CA ILE A 276 -5.36 -4.35 -1.42
C ILE A 276 -5.57 -2.95 -0.84
N SER A 277 -5.93 -2.84 0.44
CA SER A 277 -6.07 -1.55 1.13
C SER A 277 -4.76 -0.75 1.13
N PHE A 278 -3.63 -1.39 1.45
CA PHE A 278 -2.29 -0.78 1.31
C PHE A 278 -1.99 -0.32 -0.13
N SER A 279 -2.30 -1.17 -1.12
CA SER A 279 -2.10 -0.83 -2.53
C SER A 279 -2.95 0.36 -2.96
N ASP A 280 -4.16 0.51 -2.43
CA ASP A 280 -5.06 1.62 -2.70
C ASP A 280 -4.53 2.94 -2.09
N VAL A 281 -4.07 2.90 -0.84
CA VAL A 281 -3.39 4.06 -0.21
C VAL A 281 -2.16 4.48 -1.00
N LEU A 282 -1.36 3.52 -1.49
CA LEU A 282 -0.22 3.80 -2.37
C LEU A 282 -0.65 4.41 -3.71
N ALA A 283 -1.72 3.92 -4.32
CA ALA A 283 -2.25 4.49 -5.55
C ALA A 283 -2.72 5.93 -5.34
N ALA A 284 -3.59 6.15 -4.35
CA ALA A 284 -4.10 7.45 -3.93
C ALA A 284 -2.97 8.47 -3.68
N SER A 285 -1.94 8.05 -2.94
CA SER A 285 -0.77 8.88 -2.61
C SER A 285 0.03 9.31 -3.84
N ARG A 286 0.15 8.44 -4.86
CA ARG A 286 0.86 8.77 -6.11
C ARG A 286 0.05 9.68 -7.03
N SER A 287 -1.28 9.51 -7.06
CA SER A 287 -2.17 10.27 -7.95
C SER A 287 -2.81 11.49 -7.28
N LEU A 288 -2.43 11.81 -6.04
CA LEU A 288 -3.04 12.87 -5.23
C LEU A 288 -4.57 12.79 -5.18
N SER A 289 -5.10 11.57 -5.11
CA SER A 289 -6.53 11.29 -5.09
C SER A 289 -6.94 10.67 -3.76
N GLN A 290 -8.25 10.54 -3.53
CA GLN A 290 -8.76 9.81 -2.38
C GLN A 290 -8.61 8.31 -2.57
N PRO A 291 -8.39 7.54 -1.48
CA PRO A 291 -8.50 6.08 -1.51
C PRO A 291 -9.90 5.65 -1.95
N LEU A 292 -9.99 4.56 -2.72
CA LEU A 292 -11.25 4.00 -3.21
C LEU A 292 -11.87 3.01 -2.21
N PHE A 293 -11.05 2.43 -1.34
CA PHE A 293 -11.45 1.42 -0.37
C PHE A 293 -11.25 1.89 1.07
N PRO A 294 -12.00 1.33 2.03
CA PRO A 294 -11.72 1.57 3.44
C PRO A 294 -10.32 1.07 3.82
N CYS A 295 -9.74 1.69 4.85
CA CYS A 295 -8.52 1.17 5.46
C CYS A 295 -8.81 -0.17 6.16
N ILE A 296 -8.09 -1.22 5.78
CA ILE A 296 -8.21 -2.56 6.37
C ILE A 296 -6.88 -2.93 6.98
N SER A 297 -6.91 -3.34 8.25
CA SER A 297 -5.74 -3.87 8.95
C SER A 297 -5.17 -5.09 8.22
N LEU A 298 -3.85 -5.24 8.24
CA LEU A 298 -3.23 -6.51 7.88
C LEU A 298 -3.63 -7.60 8.87
N GLN A 299 -3.81 -7.26 10.15
CA GLN A 299 -4.29 -8.20 11.16
C GLN A 299 -5.80 -8.44 10.98
N GLU A 300 -6.19 -9.70 10.82
CA GLU A 300 -7.60 -10.05 10.60
C GLU A 300 -8.47 -9.71 11.81
N GLY A 301 -9.64 -9.11 11.55
CA GLY A 301 -10.67 -8.89 12.57
C GLY A 301 -10.49 -7.64 13.44
N GLU A 302 -9.46 -6.82 13.19
CA GLU A 302 -9.24 -5.57 13.92
C GLU A 302 -9.75 -4.35 13.14
N PHE A 303 -10.65 -3.59 13.76
CA PHE A 303 -10.99 -2.25 13.29
C PHE A 303 -9.94 -1.26 13.76
N LEU A 304 -9.33 -0.55 12.81
CA LEU A 304 -8.34 0.48 13.07
C LEU A 304 -9.01 1.85 13.16
N THR A 305 -8.65 2.62 14.18
CA THR A 305 -9.13 3.99 14.39
C THR A 305 -7.97 4.90 14.80
N LEU A 306 -8.05 6.19 14.43
CA LEU A 306 -7.06 7.19 14.86
C LEU A 306 -6.91 7.24 16.39
N ASN A 307 -8.03 7.06 17.11
CA ASN A 307 -8.04 7.02 18.56
C ASN A 307 -7.19 5.88 19.17
N GLN A 308 -7.07 4.73 18.51
CA GLN A 308 -6.17 3.68 19.00
C GLN A 308 -4.71 4.13 18.95
N ILE A 309 -4.30 4.83 17.89
CA ILE A 309 -2.94 5.36 17.73
C ILE A 309 -2.66 6.40 18.82
N ILE A 310 -3.60 7.34 19.00
CA ILE A 310 -3.54 8.41 20.00
C ILE A 310 -3.44 7.81 21.42
N ASN A 311 -4.32 6.87 21.76
CA ASN A 311 -4.36 6.24 23.09
C ASN A 311 -3.18 5.32 23.38
N PHE A 312 -2.53 4.76 22.34
CA PHE A 312 -1.32 3.96 22.52
C PHE A 312 -0.17 4.78 23.13
N GLN A 313 -0.14 6.09 22.91
CA GLN A 313 0.84 7.02 23.49
C GLN A 313 0.41 7.61 24.85
N HIS A 314 -0.89 7.64 25.14
CA HIS A 314 -1.46 8.40 26.26
C HIS A 314 -1.06 7.99 27.70
N PRO A 315 -0.41 6.85 28.02
CA PRO A 315 0.12 6.69 29.37
C PRO A 315 1.24 7.67 29.74
N MET A 316 1.81 8.44 28.79
CA MET A 316 3.07 9.17 28.99
C MET A 316 3.08 10.66 28.59
N LEU A 317 2.05 11.18 27.89
CA LEU A 317 1.99 12.60 27.51
C LEU A 317 1.27 13.40 28.61
N ASN A 318 2.04 14.21 29.34
CA ASN A 318 1.56 15.12 30.38
C ASN A 318 0.51 16.10 29.86
N MET A 319 -0.35 16.55 30.78
CA MET A 319 -1.48 17.46 30.65
C MET A 319 -1.11 18.91 30.23
N ASP A 320 -0.33 19.10 29.17
CA ASP A 320 -0.23 20.41 28.52
C ASP A 320 -1.39 20.59 27.53
N ILE A 321 -1.91 21.81 27.44
CA ILE A 321 -2.92 22.17 26.44
C ILE A 321 -2.34 21.83 25.06
N ASP A 322 -3.00 20.92 24.35
CA ASP A 322 -2.54 20.46 23.05
C ASP A 322 -2.76 21.55 22.01
N ILE A 323 -1.68 22.15 21.50
CA ILE A 323 -1.72 23.17 20.44
C ILE A 323 -2.54 22.72 19.23
N VAL A 324 -2.65 21.42 18.98
CA VAL A 324 -3.47 20.87 17.88
C VAL A 324 -4.94 21.25 18.03
N SER A 325 -5.46 21.31 19.26
CA SER A 325 -6.83 21.75 19.54
C SER A 325 -7.08 23.24 19.27
N GLU A 326 -6.00 24.03 19.25
CA GLU A 326 -6.04 25.48 18.97
C GLU A 326 -5.78 25.80 17.49
N LEU A 327 -5.44 24.79 16.66
CA LEU A 327 -5.18 25.03 15.24
C LEU A 327 -6.47 25.48 14.53
N PRO A 328 -6.40 26.52 13.68
CA PRO A 328 -7.54 27.03 12.92
C PRO A 328 -7.86 26.12 11.72
N ILE A 329 -8.20 24.86 12.01
CA ILE A 329 -8.52 23.80 11.06
C ILE A 329 -9.76 23.03 11.55
N THR A 330 -10.32 22.16 10.71
CA THR A 330 -11.48 21.34 11.08
C THR A 330 -11.12 20.30 12.14
N SER A 331 -12.10 19.88 12.94
CA SER A 331 -11.92 18.84 13.97
C SER A 331 -11.41 17.52 13.38
N GLU A 332 -11.89 17.14 12.19
CA GLU A 332 -11.38 15.97 11.46
C GLU A 332 -9.87 16.08 11.19
N MET A 333 -9.39 17.25 10.76
CA MET A 333 -7.97 17.46 10.52
C MET A 333 -7.18 17.47 11.84
N GLN A 334 -7.74 18.03 12.92
CA GLN A 334 -7.11 17.99 14.25
C GLN A 334 -6.87 16.55 14.73
N GLU A 335 -7.86 15.65 14.58
CA GLU A 335 -7.69 14.22 14.92
C GLU A 335 -6.55 13.57 14.12
N ILE A 336 -6.42 13.92 12.84
CA ILE A 336 -5.33 13.42 11.99
C ILE A 336 -3.98 13.97 12.43
N PHE A 337 -3.88 15.23 12.84
CA PHE A 337 -2.67 15.80 13.42
C PHE A 337 -2.26 15.08 14.71
N SER A 338 -3.20 14.86 15.64
CA SER A 338 -2.94 14.15 16.90
C SER A 338 -2.47 12.71 16.65
N ALA A 339 -3.14 11.98 15.75
CA ALA A 339 -2.73 10.62 15.39
C ALA A 339 -1.38 10.58 14.66
N SER A 340 -1.11 11.56 13.79
CA SER A 340 0.18 11.69 13.12
C SER A 340 1.31 11.93 14.12
N ARG A 341 1.13 12.83 15.09
CA ARG A 341 2.10 13.07 16.17
C ARG A 341 2.33 11.81 17.00
N ALA A 342 1.26 11.10 17.35
CA ALA A 342 1.34 9.85 18.08
C ALA A 342 2.13 8.78 17.31
N TYR A 343 1.90 8.66 16.01
CA TYR A 343 2.64 7.76 15.13
C TYR A 343 4.12 8.15 14.98
N LEU A 344 4.45 9.44 14.78
CA LEU A 344 5.85 9.89 14.71
C LEU A 344 6.61 9.61 16.02
N ALA A 345 5.96 9.75 17.17
CA ALA A 345 6.56 9.39 18.45
C ALA A 345 6.80 7.87 18.58
N LEU A 346 6.01 7.01 17.94
CA LEU A 346 6.29 5.57 17.86
C LEU A 346 7.50 5.27 16.99
N ILE A 347 7.66 6.00 15.89
CA ILE A 347 8.85 5.92 15.05
C ILE A 347 10.10 6.30 15.86
N ASP A 348 10.08 7.39 16.61
CA ASP A 348 11.23 7.81 17.43
C ASP A 348 11.61 6.73 18.44
N ARG A 349 10.62 6.18 19.17
CA ARG A 349 10.84 5.06 20.10
C ARG A 349 11.47 3.84 19.41
N TYR A 350 10.93 3.46 18.25
CA TYR A 350 11.48 2.36 17.46
C TYR A 350 12.94 2.63 17.04
N GLN A 351 13.24 3.85 16.59
CA GLN A 351 14.59 4.26 16.20
C GLN A 351 15.56 4.32 17.39
N ASP A 352 15.06 4.61 18.58
CA ASP A 352 15.82 4.58 19.84
C ASP A 352 16.01 3.14 20.39
N GLY A 353 15.55 2.12 19.66
CA GLY A 353 15.70 0.72 20.00
C GLY A 353 14.65 0.18 20.98
N VAL A 354 13.62 0.98 21.28
CA VAL A 354 12.46 0.50 22.04
C VAL A 354 11.66 -0.44 21.15
N TYR A 355 11.30 -1.61 21.68
CA TYR A 355 10.50 -2.56 20.94
C TYR A 355 9.12 -1.97 20.59
N VAL A 356 8.85 -1.86 19.29
CA VAL A 356 7.54 -1.55 18.72
C VAL A 356 7.30 -2.55 17.60
N ALA A 357 6.12 -3.16 17.60
CA ALA A 357 5.74 -4.18 16.63
C ALA A 357 5.67 -3.58 15.20
N LEU A 358 6.32 -4.22 14.23
CA LEU A 358 6.42 -3.70 12.85
C LEU A 358 5.09 -3.76 12.10
N GLU A 359 4.29 -4.79 12.36
CA GLU A 359 2.94 -4.93 11.83
C GLU A 359 2.02 -3.82 12.34
N MET A 360 2.14 -3.45 13.61
CA MET A 360 1.40 -2.32 14.19
C MET A 360 1.84 -0.99 13.56
N LEU A 361 3.16 -0.78 13.42
CA LEU A 361 3.68 0.41 12.72
C LEU A 361 3.16 0.49 11.29
N ALA A 362 3.08 -0.64 10.58
CA ALA A 362 2.56 -0.70 9.22
C ALA A 362 1.06 -0.32 9.17
N ASP A 363 0.25 -0.89 10.05
CA ASP A 363 -1.19 -0.63 10.11
C ASP A 363 -1.50 0.82 10.51
N PHE A 364 -0.81 1.35 11.53
CA PHE A 364 -0.96 2.75 11.95
C PHE A 364 -0.53 3.73 10.86
N ARG A 365 0.60 3.45 10.20
CA ARG A 365 1.07 4.24 9.06
C ARG A 365 0.03 4.30 7.96
N ASN A 366 -0.49 3.14 7.56
CA ASN A 366 -1.44 3.04 6.46
C ASN A 366 -2.74 3.75 6.81
N LEU A 367 -3.21 3.64 8.06
CA LEU A 367 -4.40 4.32 8.54
C LEU A 367 -4.24 5.85 8.53
N VAL A 368 -3.14 6.35 9.09
CA VAL A 368 -2.85 7.80 9.11
C VAL A 368 -2.80 8.33 7.67
N GLN A 369 -2.05 7.66 6.79
CA GLN A 369 -1.95 8.09 5.39
C GLN A 369 -3.30 8.01 4.67
N TRP A 370 -4.10 6.98 4.94
CA TRP A 370 -5.46 6.87 4.39
C TRP A 370 -6.31 8.08 4.78
N HIS A 371 -6.30 8.47 6.05
CA HIS A 371 -7.05 9.66 6.50
C HIS A 371 -6.51 10.97 5.92
N ILE A 372 -5.19 11.13 5.81
CA ILE A 372 -4.58 12.30 5.14
C ILE A 372 -5.09 12.42 3.70
N MET A 373 -5.10 11.32 2.95
CA MET A 373 -5.55 11.30 1.56
C MET A 373 -7.07 11.41 1.41
N SER A 374 -7.84 11.08 2.45
CA SER A 374 -9.31 11.20 2.48
C SER A 374 -9.81 12.62 2.72
N LEU A 375 -8.98 13.52 3.27
CA LEU A 375 -9.36 14.92 3.47
C LEU A 375 -9.79 15.59 2.16
N LEU A 376 -10.97 16.19 2.16
CA LEU A 376 -11.50 16.90 1.00
C LEU A 376 -10.68 18.17 0.72
N PRO A 377 -10.38 18.50 -0.55
CA PRO A 377 -9.89 19.83 -0.91
C PRO A 377 -10.85 20.93 -0.44
N GLY A 378 -10.31 22.09 -0.05
CA GLY A 378 -11.10 23.23 0.44
C GLY A 378 -12.21 23.65 -0.53
N SER A 379 -11.97 23.55 -1.85
CA SER A 379 -12.96 23.80 -2.90
C SER A 379 -14.21 22.93 -2.83
N LYS A 380 -14.16 21.79 -2.11
CA LYS A 380 -15.29 20.86 -1.91
C LYS A 380 -15.98 21.01 -0.55
N LEU A 381 -15.47 21.83 0.36
CA LEU A 381 -16.04 22.03 1.70
C LEU A 381 -17.08 23.16 1.78
N GLY A 382 -17.19 23.95 0.71
CA GLY A 382 -18.08 25.10 0.64
C GLY A 382 -17.56 26.34 1.39
N PRO A 383 -18.12 27.52 1.09
CA PRO A 383 -17.57 28.81 1.52
C PRO A 383 -17.58 29.01 3.04
N ASN A 384 -18.53 28.40 3.76
CA ASN A 384 -18.62 28.57 5.22
C ASN A 384 -17.39 28.01 5.94
N ILE A 385 -16.92 26.84 5.51
CA ILE A 385 -15.75 26.18 6.12
C ILE A 385 -14.48 26.90 5.70
N THR A 386 -14.33 27.24 4.42
CA THR A 386 -13.13 27.95 3.92
C THR A 386 -12.99 29.34 4.52
N ASN A 387 -14.09 30.05 4.78
CA ASN A 387 -14.06 31.35 5.45
C ASN A 387 -13.73 31.22 6.95
N SER A 388 -14.18 30.15 7.60
CA SER A 388 -13.88 29.89 9.02
C SER A 388 -12.44 29.42 9.23
N TYR A 389 -11.88 28.73 8.24
CA TYR A 389 -10.53 28.16 8.29
C TYR A 389 -9.73 28.53 7.02
N PRO A 390 -9.26 29.79 6.88
CA PRO A 390 -8.57 30.25 5.68
C PRO A 390 -7.29 29.47 5.35
N LEU A 391 -6.66 28.84 6.35
CA LEU A 391 -5.46 28.03 6.18
C LEU A 391 -5.74 26.56 5.88
N TYR A 392 -7.01 26.13 5.86
CA TYR A 392 -7.38 24.72 5.73
C TYR A 392 -6.67 24.03 4.55
N GLU A 393 -6.76 24.62 3.35
CA GLU A 393 -6.21 23.97 2.16
C GLU A 393 -4.69 23.95 2.17
N ALA A 394 -4.04 25.03 2.63
CA ALA A 394 -2.59 25.06 2.80
C ALA A 394 -2.13 23.98 3.80
N CYS A 395 -2.85 23.83 4.92
CA CYS A 395 -2.56 22.81 5.93
C CYS A 395 -2.78 21.40 5.39
N ARG A 396 -3.86 21.18 4.62
CA ARG A 396 -4.14 19.91 3.98
C ARG A 396 -3.02 19.52 3.02
N LEU A 397 -2.57 20.43 2.15
CA LEU A 397 -1.49 20.17 1.20
C LEU A 397 -0.15 19.92 1.92
N ALA A 398 0.19 20.70 2.93
CA ALA A 398 1.38 20.49 3.75
C ALA A 398 1.32 19.16 4.53
N LEU A 399 0.13 18.73 4.97
CA LEU A 399 -0.07 17.43 5.59
C LEU A 399 0.11 16.28 4.59
N VAL A 400 -0.32 16.44 3.33
CA VAL A 400 -0.02 15.49 2.26
C VAL A 400 1.49 15.43 2.00
N ILE A 401 2.20 16.56 1.97
CA ILE A 401 3.68 16.60 1.87
C ILE A 401 4.33 15.82 3.03
N MET A 402 3.89 16.05 4.27
CA MET A 402 4.35 15.29 5.44
C MET A 402 4.02 13.79 5.32
N GLY A 403 2.85 13.47 4.78
CA GLY A 403 2.44 12.12 4.42
C GLY A 403 3.44 11.45 3.49
N LEU A 404 3.71 12.04 2.33
CA LEU A 404 4.55 11.44 1.29
C LEU A 404 6.06 11.51 1.57
N GLY A 405 6.50 12.49 2.35
CA GLY A 405 7.90 12.67 2.70
C GLY A 405 8.33 11.90 3.95
N VAL A 406 7.42 11.73 4.92
CA VAL A 406 7.77 11.27 6.28
C VAL A 406 6.95 10.06 6.70
N ILE A 407 5.62 10.17 6.77
CA ILE A 407 4.76 9.12 7.36
C ILE A 407 4.71 7.89 6.46
N PHE A 408 4.43 8.09 5.18
CA PHE A 408 4.34 7.10 4.11
C PHE A 408 5.37 7.45 3.03
N PRO A 409 6.68 7.29 3.33
CA PRO A 409 7.76 7.88 2.55
C PRO A 409 7.87 7.23 1.16
N LEU A 410 7.30 7.90 0.15
CA LEU A 410 7.36 7.43 -1.22
C LEU A 410 8.77 7.64 -1.81
N PRO A 411 9.21 6.75 -2.71
CA PRO A 411 10.40 6.99 -3.52
C PRO A 411 10.31 8.32 -4.28
N PRO A 412 11.41 9.08 -4.42
CA PRO A 412 11.41 10.36 -5.14
C PRO A 412 10.85 10.29 -6.57
N GLN A 413 10.98 9.13 -7.22
CA GLN A 413 10.53 8.94 -8.60
C GLN A 413 8.99 8.88 -8.73
N SER A 414 8.28 8.61 -7.64
CA SER A 414 6.83 8.48 -7.63
C SER A 414 6.13 9.41 -6.65
N ALA A 415 6.88 10.13 -5.82
CA ALA A 415 6.35 11.14 -4.91
C ALA A 415 6.12 12.47 -5.66
N PRO A 416 4.87 12.93 -5.84
CA PRO A 416 4.56 14.22 -6.46
C PRO A 416 4.84 15.43 -5.54
N LEU A 417 6.01 15.49 -4.90
CA LEU A 417 6.36 16.53 -3.93
C LEU A 417 6.43 17.93 -4.57
N LEU A 418 7.01 18.04 -5.76
CA LEU A 418 7.09 19.32 -6.47
C LEU A 418 5.70 19.84 -6.88
N GLU A 419 4.83 18.96 -7.36
CA GLU A 419 3.44 19.30 -7.69
C GLU A 419 2.68 19.80 -6.45
N LEU A 420 2.81 19.09 -5.33
CA LEU A 420 2.24 19.52 -4.04
C LEU A 420 2.79 20.86 -3.58
N SER A 421 4.08 21.11 -3.75
CA SER A 421 4.71 22.39 -3.46
C SER A 421 4.12 23.51 -4.31
N GLN A 422 3.96 23.30 -5.62
CA GLN A 422 3.33 24.29 -6.51
C GLN A 422 1.88 24.57 -6.13
N MET A 423 1.11 23.53 -5.81
CA MET A 423 -0.26 23.68 -5.31
C MET A 423 -0.30 24.47 -4.01
N LEU A 424 0.58 24.15 -3.06
CA LEU A 424 0.64 24.83 -1.77
C LEU A 424 1.03 26.30 -1.91
N GLN A 425 2.01 26.61 -2.76
CA GLN A 425 2.37 27.99 -3.09
C GLN A 425 1.17 28.76 -3.64
N ALA A 426 0.48 28.22 -4.65
CA ALA A 426 -0.67 28.87 -5.25
C ALA A 426 -1.78 29.15 -4.22
N GLN A 427 -2.02 28.21 -3.31
CA GLN A 427 -3.01 28.39 -2.24
C GLN A 427 -2.58 29.49 -1.26
N LEU A 428 -1.33 29.49 -0.82
CA LEU A 428 -0.81 30.51 0.10
C LEU A 428 -0.83 31.92 -0.52
N GLN A 429 -0.57 32.04 -1.83
CA GLN A 429 -0.66 33.31 -2.56
C GLN A 429 -2.10 33.82 -2.72
N SER A 430 -3.09 32.91 -2.73
CA SER A 430 -4.51 33.26 -2.84
C SER A 430 -5.13 33.80 -1.56
N VAL A 431 -4.43 33.66 -0.42
CA VAL A 431 -4.92 34.18 0.87
C VAL A 431 -4.68 35.69 0.91
N GLU A 432 -5.69 36.45 0.45
CA GLU A 432 -5.62 37.92 0.28
C GLU A 432 -5.38 38.68 1.60
N ASP A 433 -5.68 38.07 2.75
CA ASP A 433 -5.76 38.77 4.03
C ASP A 433 -5.00 38.03 5.16
N ILE A 434 -3.68 37.86 4.97
CA ILE A 434 -2.77 37.35 6.02
C ILE A 434 -2.86 38.20 7.31
N ALA A 435 -3.33 39.44 7.19
CA ALA A 435 -3.62 40.33 8.30
C ALA A 435 -4.79 39.89 9.22
N GLN A 436 -5.57 38.87 8.86
CA GLN A 436 -6.54 38.26 9.79
C GLN A 436 -5.94 37.07 10.57
N ILE A 437 -4.70 36.67 10.25
CA ILE A 437 -4.04 35.42 10.68
C ILE A 437 -3.05 35.69 11.84
N TYR A 438 -3.30 36.72 12.65
CA TYR A 438 -2.36 37.18 13.69
C TYR A 438 -2.39 36.37 15.00
N SER A 439 -3.11 35.25 15.08
CA SER A 439 -2.93 34.38 16.23
C SER A 439 -1.52 33.77 16.19
N SER A 440 -0.87 33.65 17.35
CA SER A 440 0.47 33.05 17.45
C SER A 440 0.49 31.62 16.87
N VAL A 441 -0.61 30.87 17.03
CA VAL A 441 -0.78 29.52 16.51
C VAL A 441 -0.85 29.51 14.98
N SER A 442 -1.60 30.45 14.38
CA SER A 442 -1.71 30.55 12.94
C SER A 442 -0.38 30.91 12.27
N ILE A 443 0.43 31.76 12.91
CA ILE A 443 1.79 32.08 12.43
C ILE A 443 2.69 30.84 12.46
N LYS A 444 2.68 30.05 13.56
CA LYS A 444 3.45 28.80 13.63
C LYS A 444 3.03 27.79 12.55
N LEU A 445 1.73 27.69 12.31
CA LEU A 445 1.18 26.84 11.25
C LEU A 445 1.61 27.32 9.86
N MET A 446 1.67 28.63 9.63
CA MET A 446 2.18 29.20 8.39
C MET A 446 3.67 28.88 8.18
N TYR A 447 4.51 29.05 9.22
CA TYR A 447 5.91 28.62 9.17
C TYR A 447 6.04 27.14 8.81
N TRP A 448 5.20 26.30 9.40
CA TRP A 448 5.17 24.87 9.11
C TRP A 448 4.83 24.58 7.64
N CYS A 449 3.79 25.20 7.10
CA CYS A 449 3.43 25.09 5.68
C CYS A 449 4.57 25.58 4.76
N LEU A 450 5.15 26.75 5.05
CA LEU A 450 6.21 27.34 4.22
C LEU A 450 7.49 26.50 4.22
N ILE A 451 7.89 25.97 5.38
CA ILE A 451 9.08 25.12 5.50
C ILE A 451 8.87 23.79 4.77
N LEU A 452 7.71 23.13 4.94
CA LEU A 452 7.45 21.88 4.23
C LEU A 452 7.33 22.07 2.72
N GLY A 453 6.67 23.15 2.27
CA GLY A 453 6.63 23.51 0.86
C GLY A 453 8.01 23.78 0.27
N GLY A 454 8.84 24.57 0.97
CA GLY A 454 10.22 24.83 0.54
C GLY A 454 11.10 23.59 0.48
N ILE A 455 10.94 22.64 1.41
CA ILE A 455 11.62 21.33 1.35
C ILE A 455 11.13 20.53 0.14
N ALA A 456 9.81 20.47 -0.08
CA ALA A 456 9.17 19.71 -1.15
C ALA A 456 9.47 20.26 -2.56
N ALA A 457 9.74 21.57 -2.67
CA ALA A 457 10.17 22.23 -3.90
C ALA A 457 11.50 21.70 -4.45
N GLY A 458 12.34 21.08 -3.60
CA GLY A 458 13.63 20.52 -4.05
C GLY A 458 14.54 21.58 -4.66
N GLU A 459 15.03 21.39 -5.88
CA GLU A 459 15.89 22.38 -6.58
C GLU A 459 15.10 23.30 -7.53
N SER A 460 13.78 23.39 -7.37
CA SER A 460 12.92 24.16 -8.26
C SER A 460 12.93 25.67 -7.96
N GLN A 461 12.34 26.46 -8.86
CA GLN A 461 12.25 27.92 -8.69
C GLN A 461 11.28 28.32 -7.55
N GLU A 462 10.27 27.50 -7.29
CA GLU A 462 9.30 27.69 -6.21
C GLU A 462 9.96 27.76 -4.84
N ARG A 463 11.09 27.06 -4.65
CA ARG A 463 11.86 27.10 -3.41
C ARG A 463 12.30 28.50 -3.02
N LEU A 464 12.67 29.33 -3.99
CA LEU A 464 13.04 30.73 -3.75
C LEU A 464 11.86 31.51 -3.17
N TRP A 465 10.67 31.34 -3.74
CA TRP A 465 9.45 32.01 -3.28
C TRP A 465 9.13 31.65 -1.82
N TYR A 466 9.23 30.39 -1.44
CA TYR A 466 9.04 29.98 -0.04
C TYR A 466 10.03 30.67 0.91
N GLY A 467 11.29 30.82 0.49
CA GLY A 467 12.31 31.51 1.29
C GLY A 467 12.04 33.00 1.45
N GLU A 468 11.62 33.67 0.37
CA GLU A 468 11.22 35.09 0.41
C GLU A 468 10.00 35.31 1.31
N GLU A 469 9.00 34.42 1.21
CA GLU A 469 7.77 34.49 1.97
C GLU A 469 8.00 34.25 3.47
N LEU A 470 8.93 33.34 3.84
CA LEU A 470 9.37 33.17 5.22
C LEU A 470 9.94 34.47 5.81
N ARG A 471 10.77 35.18 5.05
CA ARG A 471 11.34 36.47 5.52
C ARG A 471 10.27 37.53 5.65
N ARG A 472 9.33 37.58 4.69
CA ARG A 472 8.20 38.50 4.74
C ARG A 472 7.37 38.28 6.00
N LEU A 473 7.10 37.03 6.36
CA LEU A 473 6.38 36.65 7.59
C LEU A 473 7.16 37.00 8.87
N ALA A 474 8.49 36.84 8.86
CA ALA A 474 9.34 37.22 9.98
C ALA A 474 9.41 38.75 10.20
N GLY A 475 9.19 39.52 9.14
CA GLY A 475 9.15 40.98 9.18
C GLY A 475 10.48 41.63 9.63
N PRO A 476 10.44 42.82 10.24
CA PRO A 476 11.65 43.60 10.55
C PRO A 476 12.52 42.98 11.65
N TYR A 477 12.00 42.02 12.41
CA TYR A 477 12.74 41.32 13.45
C TYR A 477 13.67 40.24 12.90
N GLY A 478 13.50 39.87 11.62
CA GLY A 478 14.29 38.84 10.95
C GLY A 478 13.89 37.42 11.38
N LEU A 479 14.41 36.44 10.65
CA LEU A 479 14.16 35.03 10.92
C LEU A 479 14.82 34.60 12.25
N PRO A 480 14.12 33.83 13.11
CA PRO A 480 14.71 33.29 14.33
C PRO A 480 15.87 32.33 14.04
N VAL A 481 16.65 32.00 15.08
CA VAL A 481 17.60 30.89 14.99
C VAL A 481 16.86 29.57 14.76
N TRP A 482 17.44 28.69 13.94
CA TRP A 482 16.82 27.41 13.52
C TRP A 482 16.23 26.60 14.69
N ASN A 483 16.91 26.56 15.85
CA ASN A 483 16.43 25.79 17.01
C ASN A 483 15.12 26.31 17.60
N GLU A 484 14.86 27.62 17.55
CA GLU A 484 13.60 28.22 18.03
C GLU A 484 12.46 27.86 17.08
N VAL A 485 12.69 27.97 15.77
CA VAL A 485 11.72 27.60 14.74
C VAL A 485 11.41 26.12 14.81
N LYS A 486 12.44 25.28 14.87
CA LYS A 486 12.29 23.83 15.03
C LYS A 486 11.44 23.49 16.25
N ARG A 487 11.63 24.16 17.39
CA ARG A 487 10.80 23.94 18.59
C ARG A 487 9.33 24.18 18.28
N ASP A 488 9.00 25.25 17.56
CA ASP A 488 7.63 25.53 17.15
C ASP A 488 7.09 24.51 16.14
N LEU A 489 7.89 24.09 15.15
CA LEU A 489 7.49 23.06 14.18
C LEU A 489 7.15 21.73 14.86
N LYS A 490 7.90 21.35 15.91
CA LYS A 490 7.64 20.14 16.72
C LYS A 490 6.35 20.20 17.50
N THR A 491 5.86 21.39 17.85
CA THR A 491 4.54 21.53 18.48
C THR A 491 3.42 21.20 17.49
N ILE A 492 3.62 21.49 16.20
CA ILE A 492 2.66 21.21 15.13
C ILE A 492 2.78 19.75 14.67
N LEU A 493 3.80 19.42 13.89
CA LEU A 493 4.06 18.07 13.37
C LEU A 493 5.46 18.01 12.75
N TRP A 494 6.43 17.42 13.44
CA TRP A 494 7.81 17.36 12.94
C TRP A 494 8.54 16.12 13.50
N LEU A 495 9.25 15.41 12.63
CA LEU A 495 10.16 14.32 13.01
C LEU A 495 11.60 14.75 12.72
N ASP A 496 12.38 15.01 13.78
CA ASP A 496 13.74 15.54 13.67
C ASP A 496 14.59 14.75 12.68
N ARG A 497 14.60 13.41 12.83
CA ARG A 497 15.42 12.50 12.00
C ARG A 497 15.07 12.54 10.51
N ALA A 498 13.83 12.92 10.18
CA ALA A 498 13.37 12.96 8.80
C ALA A 498 13.46 14.36 8.18
N CYS A 499 13.13 15.39 8.95
CA CYS A 499 12.91 16.72 8.42
C CYS A 499 14.09 17.67 8.64
N ASP A 500 14.97 17.43 9.62
CA ASP A 500 16.01 18.40 10.00
C ASP A 500 17.00 18.69 8.87
N PHE A 501 17.39 17.67 8.10
CA PHE A 501 18.35 17.84 7.01
C PHE A 501 17.82 18.82 5.95
N GLY A 502 16.68 18.52 5.34
CA GLY A 502 16.07 19.39 4.33
C GLY A 502 15.63 20.74 4.90
N GLY A 503 15.06 20.73 6.10
CA GLY A 503 14.55 21.94 6.75
C GLY A 503 15.65 22.93 7.10
N ARG A 504 16.79 22.46 7.62
CA ARG A 504 17.91 23.33 7.99
C ARG A 504 18.60 23.92 6.75
N ILE A 505 18.81 23.10 5.71
CA ILE A 505 19.37 23.58 4.44
C ILE A 505 18.47 24.68 3.87
N PHE A 506 17.16 24.43 3.79
CA PHE A 506 16.20 25.42 3.32
C PHE A 506 16.17 26.70 4.17
N TRP A 507 16.23 26.56 5.50
CA TRP A 507 16.25 27.70 6.42
C TRP A 507 17.50 28.57 6.24
N GLU A 508 18.66 27.96 6.07
CA GLU A 508 19.93 28.65 5.85
C GLU A 508 19.94 29.40 4.51
N GLU A 509 19.37 28.82 3.45
CA GLU A 509 19.15 29.50 2.17
C GLU A 509 18.22 30.71 2.34
N ALA A 510 17.09 30.53 3.03
CA ALA A 510 16.14 31.61 3.29
C ALA A 510 16.76 32.77 4.08
N LEU A 511 17.76 32.52 4.94
CA LEU A 511 18.57 33.54 5.64
C LEU A 511 19.55 34.30 4.73
N CYS A 512 20.00 33.67 3.63
CA CYS A 512 20.98 34.22 2.70
C CYS A 512 20.36 35.05 1.55
N LEU A 513 19.05 34.98 1.34
CA LEU A 513 18.34 35.87 0.40
C LEU A 513 18.58 37.35 0.76
N ARG A 514 18.58 38.25 -0.23
CA ARG A 514 18.90 39.67 -0.02
C ARG A 514 17.69 40.54 -0.26
#